data_AF-A0A947FEP3-F1
#
_entry.id   AF-A0A947FEP3-F1
#
_cell.length_a   1.000
_cell.length_b   1.000
_cell.length_c   1.000
_cell.angle_alpha   90.00
_cell.angle_beta   90.00
_cell.angle_gamma   90.00
#
_symmetry.space_group_name_H-M   'P 1'
#
loop_
_entity.id
_entity.type
_entity.pdbx_description
1 polymer ?
#
loop_
_entity_poly.entity_id
_entity_poly.type
_entity_poly.pdbx_seq_one_letter_code
_entity_poly.pdbx_strand_id
1 'polypeptide(L)'
;SAAELIGDQSGAYYSQNGLPIPPGVDTNFPFGLAPENPWPNGLILDPDEISAIDMTVSAFNDVIETAASAKGFVVFDAFTLIQSLAATGLTYNGITYTAEFVQGGFYSLDGIHPTSQGYAVVANEFIKVINQKYGAAIPLIDVSTILGSISFKNVSMGKYGIPKIPHGALDNILF
;
A
#
# COMPACT_ATOMS: atom_id res chain seq x y z
N SER A 1 3.32 4.74 -22.14
CA SER A 1 3.57 3.80 -21.02
C SER A 1 3.30 2.37 -21.47
N ALA A 2 3.95 1.33 -20.92
CA ALA A 2 3.61 -0.06 -21.23
C ALA A 2 2.13 -0.39 -20.94
N ALA A 3 1.53 0.29 -19.96
CA ALA A 3 0.12 0.17 -19.62
C ALA A 3 -0.84 0.59 -20.75
N GLU A 4 -0.43 1.52 -21.63
CA GLU A 4 -1.24 1.95 -22.78
C GLU A 4 -1.33 0.88 -23.86
N LEU A 5 -0.43 -0.11 -23.81
CA LEU A 5 -0.31 -1.16 -24.80
C LEU A 5 -0.91 -2.48 -24.30
N ILE A 6 -1.57 -2.48 -23.14
CA ILE A 6 -2.28 -3.66 -22.64
C ILE A 6 -3.32 -4.10 -23.68
N GLY A 7 -3.21 -5.36 -24.11
CA GLY A 7 -4.06 -5.95 -25.12
C GLY A 7 -3.68 -5.65 -26.57
N ASP A 8 -2.64 -4.85 -26.82
CA ASP A 8 -2.10 -4.64 -28.17
C ASP A 8 -1.62 -5.97 -28.78
N GLN A 9 -1.88 -6.14 -30.08
CA GLN A 9 -1.48 -7.30 -30.88
C GLN A 9 -0.54 -6.93 -32.04
N SER A 10 -0.06 -5.68 -32.08
CA SER A 10 0.84 -5.21 -33.13
C SER A 10 2.32 -5.38 -32.78
N GLY A 11 2.62 -5.75 -31.53
CA GLY A 11 3.99 -5.74 -31.02
C GLY A 11 4.51 -4.32 -30.80
N ALA A 12 3.59 -3.37 -30.57
CA ALA A 12 3.91 -1.95 -30.36
C ALA A 12 4.90 -1.76 -29.20
N TYR A 13 4.79 -2.57 -28.14
CA TYR A 13 5.69 -2.48 -26.99
C TYR A 13 7.15 -2.68 -27.41
N TYR A 14 7.45 -3.70 -28.20
CA TYR A 14 8.82 -4.01 -28.60
C TYR A 14 9.35 -2.98 -29.60
N SER A 15 8.56 -2.68 -30.63
CA SER A 15 8.97 -1.77 -31.71
C SER A 15 9.16 -0.32 -31.24
N GLN A 16 8.27 0.21 -30.39
CA GLN A 16 8.38 1.60 -29.90
C GLN A 16 9.54 1.79 -28.91
N ASN A 17 9.91 0.74 -28.17
CA ASN A 17 11.02 0.78 -27.22
C ASN A 17 12.36 0.34 -27.84
N GLY A 18 12.39 0.03 -29.15
CA GLY A 18 13.61 -0.44 -29.83
C GLY A 18 14.12 -1.78 -29.28
N LEU A 19 13.23 -2.60 -28.74
CA LEU A 19 13.55 -3.90 -28.16
C LEU A 19 13.31 -5.01 -29.18
N PRO A 20 14.19 -6.03 -29.25
CA PRO A 20 13.87 -7.25 -29.97
C PRO A 20 12.73 -8.00 -29.28
N ILE A 21 11.90 -8.69 -30.06
CA ILE A 21 10.88 -9.60 -29.51
C ILE A 21 11.61 -10.79 -28.88
N PRO A 22 11.41 -11.09 -27.58
CA PRO A 22 12.05 -12.22 -26.92
C PRO A 22 11.66 -13.56 -27.54
N PRO A 23 12.55 -14.57 -27.52
CA PRO A 23 12.20 -15.93 -27.94
C PRO A 23 10.98 -16.47 -27.19
N GLY A 24 10.02 -17.04 -27.91
CA GLY A 24 8.80 -17.62 -27.33
C GLY A 24 7.64 -16.64 -27.16
N VAL A 25 7.84 -15.35 -27.44
CA VAL A 25 6.76 -14.34 -27.47
C VAL A 25 6.10 -14.30 -28.84
N ASP A 26 4.77 -14.37 -28.88
CA ASP A 26 3.94 -14.18 -30.08
C ASP A 26 3.11 -12.90 -29.93
N THR A 27 3.52 -11.84 -30.65
CA THR A 27 2.86 -10.53 -30.58
C THR A 27 1.47 -10.51 -31.20
N ASN A 28 1.03 -11.55 -31.90
CA ASN A 28 -0.35 -11.65 -32.38
C ASN A 28 -1.35 -11.85 -31.24
N PHE A 29 -0.86 -12.21 -30.04
CA PHE A 29 -1.67 -12.32 -28.83
C PHE A 29 -1.67 -11.01 -28.04
N PRO A 30 -2.76 -10.72 -27.30
CA PRO A 30 -2.90 -9.46 -26.57
C PRO A 30 -1.80 -9.27 -25.50
N PHE A 31 -1.01 -8.20 -25.60
CA PHE A 31 0.10 -7.88 -24.68
C PHE A 31 -0.35 -7.82 -23.22
N GLY A 32 0.36 -8.54 -22.35
CA GLY A 32 0.14 -8.57 -20.91
C GLY A 32 -1.14 -9.27 -20.45
N LEU A 33 -1.95 -9.79 -21.38
CA LEU A 33 -3.22 -10.47 -21.10
C LEU A 33 -3.25 -11.94 -21.55
N ALA A 34 -2.23 -12.37 -22.30
CA ALA A 34 -2.09 -13.74 -22.80
C ALA A 34 -0.71 -14.31 -22.43
N PRO A 35 -0.61 -15.61 -22.07
CA PRO A 35 0.67 -16.26 -21.78
C PRO A 35 1.69 -16.19 -22.92
N GLU A 36 1.23 -16.12 -24.17
CA GLU A 36 2.04 -16.04 -25.38
C GLU A 36 2.64 -14.64 -25.60
N ASN A 37 2.05 -13.60 -25.01
CA ASN A 37 2.58 -12.23 -25.02
C ASN A 37 2.54 -11.64 -23.60
N PRO A 38 3.31 -12.22 -22.67
CA PRO A 38 3.23 -11.88 -21.25
C PRO A 38 3.87 -10.51 -20.99
N TRP A 39 3.70 -10.02 -19.76
CA TRP A 39 4.46 -8.88 -19.31
C TRP A 39 5.98 -9.18 -19.33
N PRO A 40 6.81 -8.29 -19.89
CA PRO A 40 8.26 -8.40 -19.85
C PRO A 40 8.80 -8.45 -18.41
N ASN A 41 9.90 -9.18 -18.20
CA ASN A 41 10.52 -9.35 -16.87
C ASN A 41 10.75 -8.02 -16.15
N GLY A 42 11.30 -7.01 -16.82
CA GLY A 42 11.58 -5.71 -16.21
C GLY A 42 10.35 -4.88 -15.81
N LEU A 43 9.14 -5.39 -16.02
CA LEU A 43 7.87 -4.73 -15.65
C LEU A 43 7.09 -5.51 -14.59
N ILE A 44 7.58 -6.66 -14.15
CA ILE A 44 6.97 -7.50 -13.12
C ILE A 44 8.01 -7.89 -12.08
N LEU A 45 7.55 -8.24 -10.88
CA LEU A 45 8.42 -8.87 -9.88
C LEU A 45 8.29 -10.38 -10.02
N ASP A 46 9.42 -11.05 -10.24
CA ASP A 46 9.47 -12.51 -10.24
C ASP A 46 9.66 -13.07 -8.81
N PRO A 47 9.44 -14.39 -8.60
CA PRO A 47 9.57 -14.99 -7.26
C PRO A 47 10.98 -14.87 -6.65
N ASP A 48 12.03 -14.87 -7.48
CA ASP A 48 13.41 -14.77 -7.01
C ASP A 48 13.71 -13.33 -6.56
N GLU A 49 13.20 -12.33 -7.30
CA GLU A 49 13.25 -10.91 -6.95
C GLU A 49 12.49 -10.63 -5.65
N ILE A 50 11.29 -11.19 -5.48
CA ILE A 50 10.52 -11.09 -4.23
C ILE A 50 11.32 -11.70 -3.06
N SER A 51 11.88 -12.90 -3.25
CA SER A 51 12.71 -13.54 -2.22
C SER A 51 13.93 -12.70 -1.86
N ALA A 52 14.60 -12.10 -2.85
CA ALA A 52 15.73 -11.22 -2.63
C ALA A 52 15.35 -9.96 -1.84
N ILE A 53 14.19 -9.37 -2.12
CA ILE A 53 13.63 -8.24 -1.37
C ILE A 53 13.38 -8.65 0.09
N ASP A 54 12.69 -9.77 0.33
CA ASP A 54 12.37 -10.23 1.68
C ASP A 54 13.62 -10.52 2.51
N MET A 55 14.63 -11.18 1.92
CA MET A 55 15.92 -11.40 2.58
C MET A 55 16.61 -10.08 2.94
N THR A 56 16.56 -9.11 2.04
CA THR A 56 17.17 -7.79 2.26
C THR A 56 16.45 -7.03 3.36
N VAL A 57 15.12 -7.04 3.39
CA VAL A 57 14.31 -6.42 4.45
C VAL A 57 14.60 -7.06 5.80
N SER A 58 14.66 -8.40 5.87
CA SER A 58 15.03 -9.12 7.09
C SER A 58 16.41 -8.70 7.60
N ALA A 59 17.42 -8.62 6.72
CA ALA A 59 18.76 -8.22 7.10
C ALA A 59 18.81 -6.78 7.65
N PHE A 60 18.03 -5.84 7.10
CA PHE A 60 17.92 -4.49 7.65
C PHE A 60 17.25 -4.48 9.03
N ASN A 61 16.18 -5.25 9.21
CA ASN A 61 15.51 -5.36 10.52
C ASN A 61 16.45 -5.92 11.59
N ASP A 62 17.24 -6.96 11.27
CA ASP A 62 18.24 -7.52 12.18
C ASP A 62 19.28 -6.48 12.63
N VAL A 63 19.74 -5.64 11.68
CA VAL A 63 20.67 -4.54 11.97
C VAL A 63 20.03 -3.50 12.90
N ILE A 64 18.77 -3.13 12.65
CA ILE A 64 18.03 -2.17 13.48
C ILE A 64 17.84 -2.72 14.90
N GLU A 65 17.40 -3.97 15.03
CA GLU A 65 17.21 -4.64 16.31
C GLU A 65 18.50 -4.76 17.10
N THR A 66 19.60 -5.13 16.44
CA THR A 66 20.92 -5.23 17.06
C THR A 66 21.37 -3.85 17.58
N ALA A 67 21.25 -2.82 16.75
CA ALA A 67 21.65 -1.46 17.11
C ALA A 67 20.79 -0.87 18.24
N ALA A 68 19.49 -1.13 18.23
CA ALA A 68 18.56 -0.71 19.29
C ALA A 68 18.86 -1.44 20.60
N SER A 69 18.99 -2.77 20.56
CA SER A 69 19.28 -3.60 21.73
C SER A 69 20.59 -3.21 22.41
N ALA A 70 21.63 -2.93 21.64
CA ALA A 70 22.92 -2.47 22.17
C ALA A 70 22.84 -1.15 22.96
N LYS A 71 21.82 -0.33 22.69
CA LYS A 71 21.57 0.96 23.36
C LYS A 71 20.42 0.90 24.38
N GLY A 72 19.82 -0.28 24.58
CA GLY A 72 18.65 -0.45 25.45
C GLY A 72 17.36 0.16 24.91
N PHE A 73 17.31 0.52 23.62
CA PHE A 73 16.11 1.03 22.98
C PHE A 73 15.16 -0.11 22.58
N VAL A 74 13.87 0.21 22.51
CA VAL A 74 12.85 -0.68 21.98
C VAL A 74 12.63 -0.40 20.49
N VAL A 75 12.36 -1.45 19.72
CA VAL A 75 11.98 -1.37 18.31
C VAL A 75 10.47 -1.52 18.19
N PHE A 76 9.87 -0.71 17.33
CA PHE A 76 8.48 -0.87 16.92
C PHE A 76 8.40 -1.89 15.78
N ASP A 77 7.65 -2.96 15.98
CA ASP A 77 7.43 -4.01 14.97
C ASP A 77 6.35 -3.59 13.96
N ALA A 78 6.81 -2.94 12.88
CA ALA A 78 5.97 -2.53 11.78
C ALA A 78 5.43 -3.72 10.96
N PHE A 79 6.15 -4.84 10.91
CA PHE A 79 5.74 -6.00 10.13
C PHE A 79 4.48 -6.62 10.72
N THR A 80 4.47 -6.85 12.03
CA THR A 80 3.29 -7.36 12.74
C THR A 80 2.10 -6.41 12.65
N LEU A 81 2.35 -5.09 12.63
CA LEU A 81 1.29 -4.09 12.42
C LEU A 81 0.58 -4.30 11.06
N ILE A 82 1.37 -4.37 9.98
CA ILE A 82 0.85 -4.50 8.62
C ILE A 82 0.11 -5.85 8.44
N GLN A 83 0.67 -6.93 9.00
CA GLN A 83 0.02 -8.24 8.99
C GLN A 83 -1.35 -8.21 9.72
N SER A 84 -1.44 -7.48 10.84
CA SER A 84 -2.69 -7.32 11.58
C SER A 84 -3.72 -6.51 10.79
N LEU A 85 -3.30 -5.46 10.10
CA LEU A 85 -4.16 -4.66 9.21
C LEU A 85 -4.71 -5.48 8.04
N ALA A 86 -3.91 -6.40 7.49
CA ALA A 86 -4.31 -7.27 6.40
C ALA A 86 -5.25 -8.40 6.86
N ALA A 87 -5.00 -8.99 8.03
CA ALA A 87 -5.74 -10.15 8.50
C ALA A 87 -7.06 -9.80 9.21
N THR A 88 -7.01 -8.88 10.17
CA THR A 88 -8.16 -8.59 11.08
C THR A 88 -8.57 -7.14 11.09
N GLY A 89 -7.69 -6.23 10.67
CA GLY A 89 -7.85 -4.80 10.87
C GLY A 89 -7.55 -4.36 12.31
N LEU A 90 -7.58 -3.04 12.52
CA LEU A 90 -7.34 -2.37 13.79
C LEU A 90 -8.44 -1.34 14.06
N THR A 91 -8.96 -1.33 15.28
CA THR A 91 -10.02 -0.38 15.66
C THR A 91 -9.48 0.69 16.59
N TYR A 92 -9.63 1.95 16.17
CA TYR A 92 -9.28 3.14 16.93
C TYR A 92 -10.45 4.12 16.94
N ASN A 93 -10.82 4.62 18.13
CA ASN A 93 -11.88 5.62 18.27
C ASN A 93 -13.20 5.22 17.56
N GLY A 94 -13.52 3.92 17.53
CA GLY A 94 -14.72 3.38 16.86
C GLY A 94 -14.61 3.19 15.35
N ILE A 95 -13.46 3.51 14.75
CA ILE A 95 -13.18 3.36 13.31
C ILE A 95 -12.26 2.15 13.12
N THR A 96 -12.65 1.23 12.23
CA THR A 96 -11.82 0.07 11.85
C THR A 96 -11.03 0.39 10.59
N TYR A 97 -9.70 0.23 10.69
CA TYR A 97 -8.71 0.38 9.63
C TYR A 97 -8.26 -0.99 9.14
N THR A 98 -8.20 -1.20 7.83
CA THR A 98 -7.72 -2.43 7.19
C THR A 98 -6.76 -2.12 6.05
N ALA A 99 -6.05 -3.13 5.56
CA ALA A 99 -5.20 -3.02 4.37
C ALA A 99 -5.98 -2.97 3.04
N GLU A 100 -7.32 -2.96 3.07
CA GLU A 100 -8.12 -2.97 1.84
C GLU A 100 -7.91 -1.67 1.05
N PHE A 101 -7.48 -1.79 -0.20
CA PHE A 101 -7.26 -0.63 -1.06
C PHE A 101 -8.55 0.18 -1.21
N VAL A 102 -8.45 1.50 -1.08
CA VAL A 102 -9.54 2.48 -1.16
C VAL A 102 -10.58 2.42 -0.02
N GLN A 103 -10.95 1.23 0.47
CA GLN A 103 -12.04 1.05 1.44
C GLN A 103 -11.59 0.83 2.88
N GLY A 104 -10.32 0.46 3.08
CA GLY A 104 -9.75 0.13 4.39
C GLY A 104 -9.34 1.33 5.22
N GLY A 105 -9.26 2.52 4.63
CA GLY A 105 -8.97 3.78 5.33
C GLY A 105 -7.53 3.94 5.86
N PHE A 106 -6.74 2.86 5.90
CA PHE A 106 -5.34 2.90 6.33
C PHE A 106 -4.42 3.46 5.25
N TYR A 107 -4.50 2.92 4.02
CA TYR A 107 -3.67 3.35 2.88
C TYR A 107 -4.33 4.46 2.06
N SER A 108 -3.50 5.32 1.47
CA SER A 108 -3.90 6.37 0.53
C SER A 108 -4.29 5.78 -0.83
N LEU A 109 -4.57 6.63 -1.82
CA LEU A 109 -4.93 6.22 -3.17
C LEU A 109 -3.76 5.64 -3.98
N ASP A 110 -2.52 5.73 -3.47
CA ASP A 110 -1.37 5.03 -4.07
C ASP A 110 -1.26 3.56 -3.61
N GLY A 111 -1.99 3.18 -2.56
CA GLY A 111 -2.00 1.82 -2.00
C GLY A 111 -0.75 1.44 -1.21
N ILE A 112 0.17 2.38 -0.96
CA ILE A 112 1.47 2.15 -0.31
C ILE A 112 1.59 3.02 0.96
N HIS A 113 1.33 4.31 0.85
CA HIS A 113 1.49 5.24 1.97
C HIS A 113 0.25 5.27 2.84
N PRO A 114 0.39 5.33 4.18
CA PRO A 114 -0.74 5.56 5.05
C PRO A 114 -1.42 6.91 4.79
N THR A 115 -2.73 6.97 5.03
CA THR A 115 -3.49 8.23 5.11
C THR A 115 -3.06 9.01 6.36
N SER A 116 -3.47 10.27 6.51
CA SER A 116 -3.22 11.01 7.76
C SER A 116 -3.78 10.28 9.00
N GLN A 117 -4.95 9.66 8.89
CA GLN A 117 -5.48 8.78 9.95
C GLN A 117 -4.65 7.49 10.11
N GLY A 118 -4.19 6.89 9.02
CA GLY A 118 -3.26 5.75 9.06
C GLY A 118 -1.97 6.06 9.79
N TYR A 119 -1.37 7.24 9.55
CA TYR A 119 -0.20 7.71 10.30
C TYR A 119 -0.51 7.95 11.78
N ALA A 120 -1.70 8.44 12.13
CA ALA A 120 -2.12 8.57 13.52
C ALA A 120 -2.27 7.20 14.21
N VAL A 121 -2.76 6.18 13.49
CA VAL A 121 -2.77 4.78 13.97
C VAL A 121 -1.34 4.29 14.21
N VAL A 122 -0.42 4.47 13.26
CA VAL A 122 0.99 4.10 13.42
C VAL A 122 1.61 4.81 14.64
N ALA A 123 1.37 6.11 14.78
CA ALA A 123 1.86 6.89 15.92
C ALA A 123 1.32 6.36 17.26
N ASN A 124 0.06 5.95 17.33
CA ASN A 124 -0.49 5.29 18.51
C ASN A 124 0.22 3.98 18.85
N GLU A 125 0.59 3.17 17.85
CA GLU A 125 1.36 1.94 18.08
C GLU A 125 2.78 2.22 18.58
N PHE A 126 3.45 3.25 18.06
CA PHE A 126 4.72 3.73 18.64
C PHE A 126 4.56 4.18 20.09
N ILE A 127 3.52 4.97 20.39
CA ILE A 127 3.24 5.45 21.75
C ILE A 127 3.01 4.27 22.71
N LYS A 128 2.27 3.24 22.29
CA LYS A 128 2.08 2.02 23.11
C LYS A 128 3.40 1.34 23.44
N VAL A 129 4.27 1.16 22.46
CA VAL A 129 5.59 0.53 22.63
C VAL A 129 6.46 1.36 23.59
N ILE A 130 6.46 2.69 23.45
CA ILE A 130 7.19 3.62 24.33
C ILE A 130 6.64 3.53 25.77
N ASN A 131 5.33 3.65 25.94
CA ASN A 131 4.69 3.59 27.25
C ASN A 131 4.98 2.24 27.94
N GLN A 132 4.93 1.13 27.19
CA GLN A 132 5.23 -0.20 27.71
C GLN A 132 6.70 -0.35 28.11
N LYS A 133 7.65 0.10 27.27
CA LYS A 133 9.09 -0.07 27.54
C LYS A 133 9.57 0.82 28.67
N TYR A 134 9.14 2.07 28.69
CA TYR A 134 9.74 3.11 29.54
C TYR A 134 8.83 3.51 30.71
N GLY A 135 7.65 2.91 30.86
CA GLY A 135 6.69 3.29 31.89
C GLY A 135 6.17 4.72 31.73
N ALA A 136 6.20 5.24 30.50
CA ALA A 136 5.70 6.57 30.18
C ALA A 136 4.17 6.60 30.17
N ALA A 137 3.60 7.81 30.23
CA ALA A 137 2.16 8.05 30.20
C ALA A 137 1.79 9.00 29.05
N ILE A 138 2.33 8.75 27.86
CA ILE A 138 2.02 9.55 26.67
C ILE A 138 0.59 9.20 26.23
N PRO A 139 -0.32 10.19 26.12
CA PRO A 139 -1.69 9.94 25.69
C PRO A 139 -1.73 9.49 24.23
N LEU A 140 -2.67 8.60 23.91
CA LEU A 140 -2.95 8.23 22.52
C LEU A 140 -3.68 9.37 21.80
N ILE A 141 -3.41 9.48 20.51
CA ILE A 141 -4.07 10.38 19.57
C ILE A 141 -5.50 9.88 19.34
N ASP A 142 -6.48 10.78 19.45
CA ASP A 142 -7.83 10.50 18.96
C ASP A 142 -7.83 10.56 17.43
N VAL A 143 -7.76 9.39 16.81
CA VAL A 143 -7.65 9.26 15.34
C VAL A 143 -8.87 9.85 14.64
N SER A 144 -10.05 9.85 15.28
CA SER A 144 -11.28 10.39 14.70
C SER A 144 -11.24 11.92 14.48
N THR A 145 -10.35 12.61 15.19
CA THR A 145 -10.12 14.05 15.04
C THR A 145 -9.16 14.39 13.90
N ILE A 146 -8.48 13.39 13.33
CA ILE A 146 -7.56 13.54 12.21
C ILE A 146 -8.31 13.38 10.90
N LEU A 147 -7.92 14.17 9.90
CA LEU A 147 -8.50 14.10 8.57
C LEU A 147 -8.29 12.72 7.93
N GLY A 148 -9.37 12.09 7.51
CA GLY A 148 -9.37 10.76 6.87
C GLY A 148 -9.20 10.80 5.36
N SER A 149 -9.18 9.62 4.75
CA SER A 149 -9.26 9.47 3.29
C SER A 149 -10.71 9.55 2.80
N ILE A 150 -10.88 9.73 1.49
CA ILE A 150 -12.20 9.66 0.84
C ILE A 150 -12.81 8.30 1.15
N SER A 151 -13.94 8.30 1.87
CA SER A 151 -14.72 7.09 2.07
C SER A 151 -15.64 6.88 0.88
N PHE A 152 -15.42 5.78 0.15
CA PHE A 152 -16.31 5.34 -0.92
C PHE A 152 -17.37 4.34 -0.42
N LYS A 153 -17.47 4.11 0.89
CA LYS A 153 -18.56 3.32 1.47
C LYS A 153 -19.86 4.11 1.32
N ASN A 154 -20.82 3.53 0.58
CA ASN A 154 -22.16 4.06 0.31
C ASN A 154 -22.20 5.32 -0.58
N VAL A 155 -21.49 5.32 -1.71
CA VAL A 155 -21.66 6.35 -2.75
C VAL A 155 -23.10 6.33 -3.27
N SER A 156 -23.87 7.37 -2.97
CA SER A 156 -25.21 7.54 -3.53
C SER A 156 -25.11 7.99 -4.98
N MET A 157 -25.83 7.33 -5.88
CA MET A 157 -25.80 7.68 -7.30
C MET A 157 -26.91 8.68 -7.65
N GLY A 158 -26.60 9.64 -8.52
CA GLY A 158 -27.54 10.56 -9.13
C GLY A 158 -28.40 9.88 -10.19
N LYS A 159 -29.41 10.62 -10.68
CA LYS A 159 -30.33 10.16 -11.73
C LYS A 159 -29.60 9.66 -13.00
N TYR A 160 -28.39 10.15 -13.26
CA TYR A 160 -27.57 9.82 -14.43
C TYR A 160 -26.42 8.86 -14.14
N GLY A 161 -26.43 8.16 -12.99
CA GLY A 161 -25.32 7.27 -12.63
C GLY A 161 -24.02 8.02 -12.29
N ILE A 162 -24.13 9.31 -11.95
CA ILE A 162 -23.01 10.12 -11.47
C ILE A 162 -23.00 10.06 -9.94
N PRO A 163 -21.88 9.74 -9.29
CA PRO A 163 -21.74 9.84 -7.83
C PRO A 163 -22.23 11.18 -7.29
N LYS A 164 -23.15 11.16 -6.32
CA LYS A 164 -23.51 12.35 -5.55
C LYS A 164 -22.42 12.58 -4.51
N ILE A 165 -21.54 13.52 -4.81
CA ILE A 165 -20.49 13.97 -3.91
C ILE A 165 -21.04 15.20 -3.16
N PRO A 166 -21.19 15.16 -1.82
CA PRO A 166 -21.60 16.31 -1.03
C PRO A 166 -20.66 17.50 -1.25
N HIS A 167 -21.18 18.72 -1.20
CA HIS A 167 -20.31 19.90 -1.24
C HIS A 167 -19.33 19.83 -0.06
N GLY A 168 -18.04 19.93 -0.37
CA GLY A 168 -16.95 19.92 0.61
C GLY A 168 -16.43 18.53 0.97
N ALA A 169 -16.91 17.48 0.30
CA ALA A 169 -16.41 16.12 0.49
C ALA A 169 -14.91 15.96 0.14
N LEU A 170 -14.29 16.97 -0.48
CA LEU A 170 -12.87 17.00 -0.82
C LEU A 170 -12.06 18.02 0.00
N ASP A 171 -12.71 18.87 0.80
CA ASP A 171 -12.07 20.04 1.44
C ASP A 171 -11.06 19.66 2.53
N ASN A 172 -11.06 18.39 2.92
CA ASN A 172 -10.33 17.85 4.06
C ASN A 172 -9.57 16.56 3.73
N ILE A 173 -9.31 16.29 2.45
CA ILE A 173 -8.47 15.15 2.04
C ILE A 173 -7.08 15.67 1.68
N LEU A 174 -6.07 15.11 2.33
CA LEU A 174 -4.68 15.25 1.94
C LEU A 174 -4.33 14.04 1.06
N PHE A 175 -3.84 14.31 -0.15
CA PHE A 175 -3.32 13.30 -1.07
C PHE A 175 -1.89 12.90 -0.69
#